data_AF-A0A9X4MHJ0-F1
#
_entry.id   AF-A0A9X4MHJ0-F1
#
_cell.length_a   1.000
_cell.length_b   1.000
_cell.length_c   1.000
_cell.angle_alpha   90.00
_cell.angle_beta   90.00
_cell.angle_gamma   90.00
#
_symmetry.space_group_name_H-M   'P 1'
#
loop_
_entity.id
_entity.type
_entity.pdbx_description
1 polymer ?
#
loop_
_entity_poly.entity_id
_entity_poly.type
_entity_poly.pdbx_seq_one_letter_code
_entity_poly.pdbx_strand_id
1 'polypeptide(L)'
;MKLSYEDKIEIYELRQSGQSIKNLSKQFNIAESVIQYMLRLIDRYGINIVKKGKNTYYSPELKQKMIDKVLLDKQSVLSVSLDYALPNRGTLPNWIAQYKK
;
A
#
# COMPACT_ATOMS: atom_id res chain seq x y z
N MET A 1 -10.80 -6.42 9.27
CA MET A 1 -11.60 -6.32 8.03
C MET A 1 -10.67 -6.23 6.82
N LYS A 2 -11.07 -6.82 5.69
CA LYS A 2 -10.34 -6.73 4.42
C LYS A 2 -11.20 -5.88 3.49
N LEU A 3 -10.68 -4.75 3.02
CA LEU A 3 -11.39 -3.91 2.05
C LEU A 3 -11.67 -4.71 0.76
N SER A 4 -12.94 -4.74 0.36
CA SER A 4 -13.37 -5.24 -0.94
C SER A 4 -12.84 -4.33 -2.06
N TYR A 5 -12.96 -4.73 -3.33
CA TYR A 5 -12.58 -3.82 -4.41
C TYR A 5 -13.54 -2.61 -4.48
N GLU A 6 -14.83 -2.85 -4.25
CA GLU A 6 -15.88 -1.83 -4.24
C GLU A 6 -15.65 -0.82 -3.12
N ASP A 7 -15.31 -1.27 -1.91
CA ASP A 7 -15.00 -0.37 -0.78
C ASP A 7 -13.86 0.59 -1.13
N LYS A 8 -12.86 0.12 -1.88
CA LYS A 8 -11.70 0.96 -2.26
C LYS A 8 -12.08 2.00 -3.30
N ILE A 9 -12.99 1.66 -4.22
CA ILE A 9 -13.55 2.61 -5.19
C ILE A 9 -14.36 3.66 -4.43
N GLU A 10 -15.27 3.22 -3.56
CA GLU A 10 -16.13 4.11 -2.79
C GLU A 10 -15.32 5.08 -1.92
N ILE A 11 -14.31 4.58 -1.19
CA ILE A 11 -13.40 5.43 -0.40
C ILE A 11 -12.71 6.49 -1.29
N TYR A 12 -12.30 6.12 -2.52
CA TYR A 12 -11.66 7.05 -3.43
C TYR A 12 -12.64 8.13 -3.92
N GLU A 13 -13.84 7.75 -4.33
CA GLU A 13 -14.89 8.67 -4.77
C GLU A 13 -15.32 9.62 -3.64
N LEU A 14 -15.53 9.10 -2.43
CA LEU A 14 -15.83 9.90 -1.25
C LEU A 14 -14.68 10.84 -0.89
N ARG A 15 -13.43 10.42 -1.13
CA ARG A 15 -12.27 11.31 -0.94
C ARG A 15 -12.28 12.46 -1.94
N GLN A 16 -12.65 12.20 -3.20
CA GLN A 16 -12.78 13.22 -4.25
C GLN A 16 -13.95 14.18 -3.98
N SER A 17 -15.04 13.71 -3.36
CA SER A 17 -16.17 14.57 -2.95
C SER A 17 -15.90 15.43 -1.70
N GLY A 18 -14.69 15.34 -1.14
CA GLY A 18 -14.24 16.20 -0.05
C GLY A 18 -14.33 15.57 1.35
N GLN A 19 -14.64 14.27 1.47
CA GLN A 19 -14.60 13.62 2.78
C GLN A 19 -13.19 13.58 3.37
N SER A 20 -13.11 13.76 4.69
CA SER A 20 -11.86 13.63 5.42
C SER A 20 -11.49 12.15 5.61
N ILE A 21 -10.19 11.87 5.63
CA ILE A 21 -9.66 10.52 5.89
C ILE A 21 -10.13 9.99 7.24
N LYS A 22 -10.30 10.87 8.24
CA LYS A 22 -10.80 10.51 9.57
C LYS A 22 -12.24 10.01 9.54
N ASN A 23 -13.10 10.63 8.73
CA ASN A 23 -14.48 10.17 8.55
C ASN A 23 -14.52 8.83 7.82
N LEU A 24 -13.76 8.70 6.74
CA LEU A 24 -13.62 7.44 6.00
C LEU A 24 -13.08 6.32 6.90
N SER A 25 -12.10 6.63 7.74
CA SER A 25 -11.53 5.68 8.69
C SER A 25 -12.58 5.12 9.65
N LYS A 26 -13.45 5.99 10.17
CA LYS A 26 -14.55 5.59 11.05
C LYS A 26 -15.63 4.81 10.30
N GLN A 27 -16.04 5.30 9.12
CA GLN A 27 -17.11 4.71 8.32
C GLN A 27 -16.78 3.27 7.89
N PHE A 28 -15.55 3.04 7.42
CA PHE A 28 -15.11 1.74 6.94
C PHE A 28 -14.43 0.89 8.04
N ASN A 29 -14.26 1.43 9.24
CA ASN A 29 -13.52 0.79 10.35
C ASN A 29 -12.10 0.34 9.93
N ILE A 30 -11.38 1.23 9.23
CA ILE A 30 -10.02 1.00 8.73
C ILE A 30 -9.11 2.11 9.25
N ALA A 31 -7.87 1.76 9.60
CA ALA A 31 -6.88 2.74 10.04
C ALA A 31 -6.61 3.81 8.96
N GLU A 32 -6.53 5.08 9.37
CA GLU A 32 -6.24 6.22 8.47
C GLU A 32 -5.00 6.00 7.61
N SER A 33 -3.96 5.34 8.14
CA SER A 33 -2.72 5.06 7.43
C SER A 33 -2.90 4.10 6.25
N VAL A 34 -3.86 3.16 6.32
CA VAL A 34 -4.18 2.23 5.24
C VAL A 34 -4.92 2.98 4.12
N ILE A 35 -5.87 3.85 4.49
CA ILE A 35 -6.59 4.71 3.56
C ILE A 35 -5.60 5.65 2.84
N GLN A 36 -4.75 6.35 3.59
CA GLN A 36 -3.71 7.22 3.01
C GLN A 36 -2.80 6.49 2.03
N TYR A 37 -2.36 5.27 2.38
CA TYR A 37 -1.50 4.48 1.52
C TYR A 37 -2.22 4.05 0.23
N MET A 38 -3.47 3.60 0.36
CA MET A 38 -4.30 3.22 -0.78
C MET A 38 -4.54 4.40 -1.73
N LEU A 39 -4.89 5.57 -1.20
CA LEU A 39 -5.10 6.78 -2.00
C LEU A 39 -3.82 7.14 -2.77
N ARG A 40 -2.64 7.11 -2.14
CA ARG A 40 -1.35 7.36 -2.82
C ARG A 40 -1.06 6.38 -3.95
N LEU A 41 -1.46 5.12 -3.81
CA LEU A 41 -1.34 4.13 -4.90
C LEU A 41 -2.25 4.50 -6.07
N ILE A 42 -3.51 4.83 -5.79
CA ILE A 42 -4.48 5.24 -6.81
C ILE A 42 -4.02 6.53 -7.51
N ASP A 43 -3.56 7.52 -6.77
CA ASP A 43 -3.10 8.80 -7.31
C ASP A 43 -1.89 8.61 -8.26
N ARG A 44 -1.02 7.63 -7.98
CA ARG A 44 0.18 7.37 -8.77
C ARG A 44 -0.04 6.45 -9.97
N TYR A 45 -0.86 5.41 -9.83
CA TYR A 45 -1.00 4.33 -10.83
C TYR A 45 -2.40 4.20 -11.42
N GLY A 46 -3.34 5.04 -10.99
CA GLY A 46 -4.75 4.98 -11.34
C GLY A 46 -5.53 3.94 -10.53
N ILE A 47 -6.86 4.02 -10.62
CA ILE A 47 -7.80 3.22 -9.83
C ILE A 47 -7.70 1.70 -10.09
N ASN A 48 -7.18 1.30 -11.25
CA ASN A 48 -6.98 -0.10 -11.58
C ASN A 48 -5.94 -0.81 -10.70
N ILE A 49 -5.06 -0.06 -10.00
CA ILE A 49 -4.06 -0.66 -9.13
C ILE A 49 -4.68 -1.36 -7.93
N VAL A 50 -5.81 -0.85 -7.42
CA VAL A 50 -6.50 -1.41 -6.26
C VAL A 50 -7.44 -2.57 -6.58
N LYS A 51 -7.70 -2.80 -7.89
CA LYS A 51 -8.41 -3.96 -8.43
C LYS A 51 -7.60 -5.23 -8.28
N LYS A 52 -6.27 -5.12 -8.41
CA LYS A 52 -5.38 -6.27 -8.23
C LYS A 52 -5.46 -6.74 -6.78
N GLY A 53 -5.67 -8.05 -6.62
CA GLY A 53 -5.64 -8.71 -5.34
C GLY A 53 -4.24 -8.67 -4.71
N LYS A 54 -4.07 -9.35 -3.58
CA LYS A 54 -2.73 -9.57 -3.03
C LYS A 54 -1.92 -10.37 -4.05
N ASN A 55 -0.76 -9.86 -4.46
CA ASN A 55 0.21 -10.68 -5.19
C ASN A 55 0.56 -11.88 -4.33
N THR A 56 0.35 -13.08 -4.88
CA THR A 56 0.63 -14.36 -4.22
C THR A 56 2.12 -14.70 -4.26
N TYR A 57 2.85 -14.15 -5.23
CA TYR A 57 4.26 -14.44 -5.44
C TYR A 57 5.05 -13.17 -5.76
N TYR A 58 6.25 -13.10 -5.18
CA TYR A 58 7.32 -12.17 -5.54
C TYR A 58 8.59 -12.99 -5.66
N SER A 59 9.33 -12.82 -6.75
CA SER A 59 10.56 -13.58 -6.95
C SER A 59 11.60 -13.22 -5.87
N PRO A 60 12.47 -14.17 -5.47
CA PRO A 60 13.54 -13.90 -4.51
C PRO A 60 14.40 -12.70 -4.93
N GLU A 61 14.74 -12.57 -6.22
CA GLU A 61 15.57 -11.47 -6.71
C GLU A 61 14.86 -10.13 -6.57
N LEU A 62 13.56 -10.07 -6.85
CA LEU A 62 12.77 -8.86 -6.69
C LEU A 62 12.66 -8.45 -5.22
N LYS A 63 12.42 -9.42 -4.32
CA LYS A 63 12.39 -9.15 -2.87
C LYS A 63 13.73 -8.59 -2.40
N GLN A 64 14.83 -9.25 -2.78
CA GLN A 64 16.18 -8.82 -2.40
C GLN A 64 16.47 -7.42 -2.91
N LYS A 65 16.17 -7.14 -4.20
CA LYS A 65 16.34 -5.80 -4.79
C LYS A 65 15.62 -4.70 -4.01
N MET A 66 14.40 -4.97 -3.53
CA MET A 66 13.65 -3.99 -2.73
C MET A 66 14.23 -3.80 -1.34
N ILE A 67 14.73 -4.88 -0.72
CA ILE A 67 15.41 -4.82 0.59
C ILE A 67 16.72 -4.04 0.45
N ASP A 68 17.53 -4.32 -0.57
CA ASP A 68 18.80 -3.67 -0.84
C ASP A 68 18.63 -2.16 -1.04
N LYS A 69 17.61 -1.73 -1.79
CA LYS A 69 17.27 -0.30 -1.93
C LYS A 69 17.00 0.39 -0.59
N VAL A 70 16.40 -0.31 0.36
CA VAL A 70 16.16 0.27 1.69
C VAL A 70 17.42 0.23 2.54
N LEU A 71 18.16 -0.87 2.55
CA LEU A 71 19.29 -1.08 3.45
C LEU A 71 20.58 -0.40 2.97
N LEU A 72 20.88 -0.49 1.67
CA LEU A 72 22.08 0.05 1.02
C LEU A 72 21.85 1.48 0.54
N ASP A 73 20.83 1.72 -0.28
CA ASP A 73 20.56 3.06 -0.86
C ASP A 73 19.85 4.01 0.13
N LYS A 74 19.58 3.57 1.36
CA LYS A 74 18.89 4.31 2.43
C LYS A 74 17.55 4.90 2.02
N GLN A 75 16.87 4.29 1.05
CA GLN A 75 15.55 4.75 0.61
C GLN A 75 14.50 4.47 1.69
N SER A 76 13.49 5.34 1.75
CA SER A 76 12.36 5.14 2.64
C SER A 76 11.57 3.89 2.25
N VAL A 77 11.29 3.02 3.22
CA VAL A 77 10.44 1.82 3.06
C VAL A 77 9.10 2.18 2.41
N LEU A 78 8.53 3.34 2.77
CA LEU A 78 7.26 3.80 2.20
C LEU A 78 7.40 4.14 0.72
N SER A 79 8.49 4.81 0.33
CA SER A 79 8.77 5.15 -1.06
C SER A 79 8.94 3.90 -1.89
N VAL A 80 9.80 2.98 -1.46
CA VAL A 80 10.05 1.72 -2.17
C VAL A 80 8.76 0.89 -2.26
N SER A 81 7.93 0.88 -1.21
CA SER A 81 6.64 0.19 -1.27
C SER A 81 5.70 0.80 -2.33
N LEU A 82 5.67 2.14 -2.44
CA LEU A 82 4.88 2.82 -3.46
C LEU A 82 5.46 2.61 -4.86
N ASP A 83 6.78 2.74 -5.06
CA ASP A 83 7.46 2.61 -6.35
C ASP A 83 7.24 1.25 -7.01
N TYR A 84 7.16 0.20 -6.19
CA TYR A 84 6.89 -1.17 -6.62
C TYR A 84 5.41 -1.56 -6.49
N ALA A 85 4.53 -0.59 -6.23
CA ALA A 85 3.09 -0.77 -6.10
C ALA A 85 2.69 -1.93 -5.17
N LEU A 86 3.37 -2.05 -4.02
CA LEU A 86 3.03 -3.09 -3.05
C LEU A 86 1.61 -2.86 -2.54
N PRO A 87 0.75 -3.91 -2.52
CA PRO A 87 -0.65 -3.78 -2.14
C PRO A 87 -0.84 -3.48 -0.65
N ASN A 88 0.21 -3.66 0.17
CA ASN A 88 0.18 -3.37 1.60
C ASN A 88 1.50 -2.74 2.05
N ARG A 89 1.38 -1.64 2.81
CA ARG A 89 2.50 -0.96 3.47
C ARG A 89 3.34 -1.88 4.38
N GLY A 90 2.72 -2.90 4.98
CA GLY A 90 3.38 -3.83 5.89
C GLY A 90 4.23 -4.91 5.20
N THR A 91 4.13 -5.07 3.88
CA THR A 91 4.82 -6.16 3.17
C THR A 91 6.35 -6.02 3.21
N LEU A 92 6.88 -4.85 2.84
CA LEU A 92 8.33 -4.62 2.80
C LEU A 92 8.98 -4.59 4.20
N PRO A 93 8.40 -3.94 5.24
CA PRO A 93 8.92 -4.05 6.61
C PRO A 93 9.07 -5.50 7.07
N ASN A 94 8.09 -6.36 6.77
CA ASN A 94 8.12 -7.76 7.17
C ASN A 94 9.25 -8.54 6.49
N TRP A 95 9.51 -8.27 5.21
CA TRP A 95 10.65 -8.88 4.50
C TRP A 95 11.99 -8.43 5.08
N ILE A 96 12.13 -7.14 5.37
CA ILE A 96 13.35 -6.60 5.99
C ILE A 96 13.57 -7.23 7.38
N ALA A 97 12.51 -7.38 8.18
CA ALA A 97 12.60 -8.02 9.49
C ALA A 97 13.01 -9.50 9.39
N GLN A 98 12.51 -10.23 8.39
CA GLN A 98 12.91 -11.62 8.14
C GLN A 98 14.35 -11.73 7.64
N TYR A 99 14.82 -10.77 6.84
CA TYR A 99 16.19 -10.75 6.32
C TYR A 99 17.24 -10.46 7.41
N LYS A 100 16.90 -9.64 8.40
CA LYS A 100 17.78 -9.31 9.53
C LYS A 100 17.82 -10.40 10.61
N LYS A 101 16.94 -11.38 10.53
CA LYS A 101 16.84 -12.47 11.50
C LYS A 101 17.83 -13.57 11.15
#